data_AF-A3DP72-F1
#
_entry.id   AF-A3DP72-F1
#
_cell.length_a   1.000
_cell.length_b   1.000
_cell.length_c   1.000
_cell.angle_alpha   90.00
_cell.angle_beta   90.00
_cell.angle_gamma   90.00
#
_symmetry.space_group_name_H-M   'P 1'
#
loop_
_entity.id
_entity.type
_entity.pdbx_description
1 polymer ?
#
loop_
_entity_poly.entity_id
_entity_poly.type
_entity_poly.pdbx_seq_one_letter_code
_entity_poly.pdbx_strand_id
1 'polypeptide(L)'
;MTEKIEKINLPIHWLSKQARFKIIDLMLSTRSIRQLAEELGVSTTAIRKYIYRKTHPSDETVEKALEIMAPYEEEKLIKIIIDDLAEALKRLYESIDKSEYREYLLRKLKEVIKEIE
;
A
#
# COMPACT_ATOMS: atom_id res chain seq x y z
N MET A 1 12.22 -25.96 6.19
CA MET A 1 12.91 -24.65 6.32
C MET A 1 11.98 -23.62 5.72
N THR A 2 11.24 -22.90 6.55
CA THR A 2 10.50 -21.72 6.12
C THR A 2 11.53 -20.61 5.94
N GLU A 3 11.84 -20.26 4.70
CA GLU A 3 12.55 -19.02 4.41
C GLU A 3 11.76 -17.91 5.10
N LYS A 4 12.39 -17.26 6.08
CA LYS A 4 11.89 -15.99 6.59
C LYS A 4 11.90 -15.06 5.39
N ILE A 5 10.73 -14.76 4.83
CA ILE A 5 10.57 -13.67 3.88
C ILE A 5 11.24 -12.47 4.52
N GLU A 6 12.30 -11.96 3.89
CA GLU A 6 12.95 -10.73 4.36
C GLU A 6 11.87 -9.69 4.57
N LYS A 7 11.90 -9.04 5.74
CA LYS A 7 10.87 -8.10 6.13
C LYS A 7 10.80 -7.01 5.07
N ILE A 8 9.77 -7.03 4.22
CA ILE A 8 9.64 -6.07 3.11
C ILE A 8 9.44 -4.69 3.75
N ASN A 9 10.50 -3.87 3.73
CA ASN A 9 10.46 -2.53 4.31
C ASN A 9 9.88 -1.55 3.30
N LEU A 10 8.55 -1.55 3.17
CA LEU A 10 7.84 -0.63 2.28
C LEU A 10 7.53 0.68 3.00
N PRO A 11 7.51 1.83 2.28
CA PRO A 11 7.15 3.13 2.85
C PRO A 11 5.62 3.23 3.08
N ILE A 12 5.07 2.35 3.92
CA ILE A 12 3.63 2.20 4.13
C ILE A 12 2.94 3.47 4.62
N HIS A 13 3.67 4.32 5.36
CA HIS A 13 3.20 5.62 5.82
C HIS A 13 2.85 6.58 4.68
N TRP A 14 3.37 6.36 3.45
CA TRP A 14 3.06 7.17 2.27
C TRP A 14 1.81 6.69 1.54
N LEU A 15 1.29 5.51 1.91
CA LEU A 15 0.10 4.96 1.27
C LEU A 15 -1.13 5.78 1.59
N SER A 16 -1.85 6.11 0.53
CA SER A 16 -3.13 6.78 0.62
C SER A 16 -4.15 5.92 1.38
N LYS A 17 -5.18 6.57 1.93
CA LYS A 17 -6.32 5.86 2.53
C LYS A 17 -6.95 4.86 1.56
N GLN A 18 -6.97 5.17 0.26
CA GLN A 18 -7.54 4.32 -0.77
C GLN A 18 -6.74 3.04 -0.99
N ALA A 19 -5.40 3.13 -1.05
CA ALA A 19 -4.55 1.95 -1.17
C ALA A 19 -4.71 1.01 0.03
N ARG A 20 -4.80 1.59 1.24
CA ARG A 20 -5.03 0.82 2.47
C ARG A 20 -6.35 0.06 2.44
N PHE A 21 -7.42 0.66 1.91
CA PHE A 21 -8.68 -0.06 1.70
C PHE A 21 -8.54 -1.19 0.69
N LYS A 22 -7.89 -0.95 -0.45
CA LYS A 22 -7.66 -1.98 -1.47
C LYS A 22 -6.89 -3.19 -0.94
N ILE A 23 -5.92 -2.98 -0.03
CA ILE A 23 -5.20 -4.06 0.63
C ILE A 23 -6.16 -4.93 1.45
N ILE A 24 -7.02 -4.33 2.27
CA ILE A 24 -8.03 -5.07 3.04
C ILE A 24 -9.02 -5.79 2.12
N ASP A 25 -9.48 -5.14 1.06
CA ASP A 25 -10.40 -5.73 0.08
C ASP A 25 -9.76 -6.96 -0.61
N LEU A 26 -8.48 -6.87 -0.97
CA LEU A 26 -7.72 -7.99 -1.53
C LEU A 26 -7.67 -9.17 -0.56
N MET A 27 -7.34 -8.93 0.71
CA MET A 27 -7.23 -10.00 1.72
C MET A 27 -8.57 -10.64 2.06
N LEU A 28 -9.67 -9.87 1.99
CA LEU A 28 -11.03 -10.36 2.16
C LEU A 28 -11.52 -11.19 0.97
N SER A 29 -10.83 -11.16 -0.18
CA SER A 29 -11.18 -12.00 -1.33
C SER A 29 -10.94 -13.49 -1.08
N THR A 30 -10.10 -13.82 -0.09
CA THR A 30 -9.68 -15.19 0.24
C THR A 30 -10.00 -15.58 1.70
N ARG A 31 -10.37 -14.61 2.54
CA ARG A 31 -10.63 -14.80 3.97
C ARG A 31 -12.00 -14.25 4.38
N SER A 32 -12.60 -14.87 5.39
CA SER A 32 -13.76 -14.27 6.06
C SER A 32 -13.36 -13.06 6.91
N ILE A 33 -14.32 -12.17 7.21
CA ILE A 33 -14.12 -11.03 8.13
C ILE A 33 -13.54 -11.47 9.48
N ARG A 34 -13.98 -12.62 10.00
CA ARG A 34 -13.52 -13.13 11.29
C ARG A 34 -12.06 -13.57 11.23
N GLN A 35 -11.70 -14.35 10.21
CA GLN A 35 -10.32 -14.80 10.00
C GLN A 35 -9.39 -13.62 9.82
N LEU A 36 -9.73 -12.68 8.94
CA LEU A 36 -8.88 -11.51 8.70
C LEU A 36 -8.71 -10.64 9.95
N ALA A 37 -9.79 -10.45 10.73
CA ALA A 37 -9.72 -9.70 11.98
C ALA A 37 -8.73 -10.35 12.98
N GLU A 38 -8.82 -11.67 13.12
CA GLU A 38 -7.93 -12.46 13.99
C GLU A 38 -6.47 -12.37 13.53
N GLU A 39 -6.19 -12.59 12.25
CA GLU A 39 -4.83 -12.55 11.70
C GLU A 39 -4.20 -11.15 11.77
N LEU A 40 -5.00 -10.09 11.56
CA LEU A 40 -4.55 -8.70 11.67
C LEU A 40 -4.48 -8.18 13.12
N GLY A 41 -4.98 -8.94 14.10
CA GLY A 41 -5.02 -8.49 15.49
C GLY A 41 -6.00 -7.34 15.75
N VAL A 42 -7.07 -7.22 14.97
CA VAL A 42 -8.09 -6.17 15.09
C VAL A 42 -9.49 -6.75 15.37
N SER A 43 -10.43 -5.90 15.77
CA SER A 43 -11.83 -6.36 15.93
C SER A 43 -12.51 -6.58 14.58
N THR A 44 -13.47 -7.52 14.52
CA THR A 44 -14.35 -7.68 13.35
C THR A 44 -15.12 -6.39 13.01
N THR A 45 -15.40 -5.57 14.03
CA THR A 45 -15.98 -4.23 13.87
C THR A 45 -15.03 -3.28 13.14
N ALA A 46 -13.72 -3.34 13.41
CA ALA A 46 -12.72 -2.55 12.68
C ALA A 46 -12.71 -2.94 11.19
N ILE A 47 -12.67 -4.24 10.88
CA ILE A 47 -12.76 -4.73 9.49
C ILE A 47 -14.03 -4.23 8.80
N ARG A 48 -15.19 -4.31 9.47
CA ARG A 48 -16.44 -3.74 8.93
C ARG A 48 -16.32 -2.24 8.67
N LYS A 49 -15.70 -1.47 9.57
CA LYS A 49 -15.47 -0.04 9.35
C LYS A 49 -14.54 0.21 8.16
N TYR A 50 -13.55 -0.64 7.91
CA TYR A 50 -12.68 -0.56 6.73
C TYR A 50 -13.48 -0.80 5.43
N ILE A 51 -14.27 -1.89 5.38
CA ILE A 51 -15.14 -2.22 4.23
C ILE A 51 -16.09 -1.07 3.91
N TYR A 52 -16.74 -0.50 4.93
CA TYR A 52 -17.65 0.63 4.77
C TYR A 52 -16.95 2.00 4.70
N ARG A 53 -15.61 2.02 4.62
CA ARG A 53 -14.77 3.23 4.51
C ARG A 53 -15.04 4.27 5.60
N LYS A 54 -15.50 3.83 6.79
CA LYS A 54 -15.76 4.69 7.96
C LYS A 54 -14.49 5.08 8.69
N THR A 55 -13.46 4.26 8.59
CA THR A 55 -12.09 4.52 9.08
C THR A 55 -11.13 3.76 8.19
N HIS A 56 -9.90 4.25 8.02
CA HIS A 56 -8.88 3.52 7.26
C HIS A 56 -8.02 2.64 8.18
N PRO A 57 -7.39 1.59 7.64
CA PRO A 57 -6.35 0.84 8.36
C PRO A 57 -5.21 1.74 8.83
N SER A 58 -4.68 1.47 10.04
CA SER A 58 -3.47 2.12 10.56
C SER A 58 -2.22 1.60 9.86
N ASP A 59 -1.07 2.24 10.11
CA ASP A 59 0.24 1.75 9.66
C ASP A 59 0.51 0.33 10.16
N GLU A 60 0.33 0.11 11.47
CA GLU A 60 0.44 -1.20 12.09
C GLU A 60 -0.47 -2.26 11.45
N THR A 61 -1.71 -1.89 11.08
CA THR A 61 -2.62 -2.83 10.40
C THR A 61 -2.09 -3.22 9.02
N VAL A 62 -1.51 -2.27 8.28
CA VAL A 62 -0.98 -2.51 6.93
C VAL A 62 0.34 -3.27 6.98
N GLU A 63 1.21 -2.95 7.93
CA GLU A 63 2.41 -3.76 8.24
C GLU A 63 2.01 -5.19 8.54
N LYS A 64 0.98 -5.39 9.37
CA LYS A 64 0.52 -6.74 9.68
C LYS A 64 -0.03 -7.45 8.47
N ALA A 65 -0.78 -6.75 7.61
CA ALA A 65 -1.27 -7.28 6.34
C ALA A 65 -0.15 -7.79 5.44
N LEU A 66 0.97 -7.04 5.35
CA LEU A 66 2.16 -7.45 4.61
C LEU A 66 2.86 -8.67 5.25
N GLU A 67 2.88 -8.77 6.57
CA GLU A 67 3.48 -9.91 7.28
C GLU A 67 2.70 -11.22 7.09
N ILE A 68 1.37 -11.15 6.99
CA ILE A 68 0.49 -12.34 6.93
C ILE A 68 0.00 -12.65 5.51
N MET A 69 0.40 -11.87 4.50
CA MET A 69 -0.04 -12.05 3.13
C MET A 69 0.35 -13.45 2.64
N ALA A 70 -0.56 -14.10 1.90
CA ALA A 70 -0.24 -15.38 1.28
C ALA A 70 0.59 -15.16 -0.01
N PRO A 71 1.41 -16.14 -0.45
CA PRO A 71 2.25 -15.99 -1.64
C PRO A 71 1.49 -15.61 -2.92
N TYR A 72 0.24 -16.07 -3.06
CA TYR A 72 -0.61 -15.74 -4.22
C TYR A 72 -1.23 -14.33 -4.16
N GLU A 73 -1.13 -13.64 -3.03
CA GLU A 73 -1.62 -12.26 -2.82
C GLU A 73 -0.52 -11.24 -3.02
N GLU A 74 0.73 -11.63 -2.77
CA GLU A 74 1.92 -10.78 -2.79
C GLU A 74 2.00 -9.91 -4.04
N GLU A 75 1.92 -10.51 -5.23
CA GLU A 75 1.99 -9.76 -6.48
C GLU A 75 0.94 -8.65 -6.57
N LYS A 76 -0.31 -8.94 -6.19
CA LYS A 76 -1.42 -7.98 -6.25
C LYS A 76 -1.25 -6.88 -5.20
N LEU A 77 -0.81 -7.25 -3.99
CA LEU A 77 -0.61 -6.32 -2.89
C LEU A 77 0.52 -5.33 -3.24
N ILE A 78 1.67 -5.85 -3.71
CA ILE A 78 2.80 -5.03 -4.14
C ILE A 78 2.39 -4.10 -5.29
N LYS A 79 1.61 -4.57 -6.28
CA LYS A 79 1.07 -3.71 -7.34
C LYS A 79 0.19 -2.57 -6.82
N ILE A 80 -0.70 -2.84 -5.84
CA ILE A 80 -1.52 -1.79 -5.21
C ILE A 80 -0.64 -0.68 -4.61
N ILE A 81 0.46 -1.07 -3.97
CA ILE A 81 1.41 -0.13 -3.33
C ILE A 81 2.14 0.69 -4.39
N ILE A 82 2.69 0.04 -5.42
CA ILE A 82 3.41 0.70 -6.51
C ILE A 82 2.50 1.70 -7.22
N ASP A 83 1.29 1.28 -7.59
CA ASP A 83 0.32 2.11 -8.31
C ASP A 83 -0.07 3.35 -7.50
N ASP A 84 -0.25 3.21 -6.18
CA ASP A 84 -0.62 4.34 -5.33
C ASP A 84 0.49 5.39 -5.23
N LEU A 85 1.74 4.95 -5.10
CA LEU A 85 2.90 5.84 -5.03
C LEU A 85 3.16 6.52 -6.38
N ALA A 86 3.06 5.77 -7.48
CA ALA A 86 3.18 6.33 -8.84
C ALA A 86 2.10 7.38 -9.11
N GLU A 87 0.85 7.09 -8.73
CA GLU A 87 -0.25 8.05 -8.87
C GLU A 87 -0.06 9.28 -7.96
N ALA A 88 0.51 9.12 -6.77
CA ALA A 88 0.87 10.26 -5.93
C ALA A 88 1.91 11.18 -6.59
N LEU A 89 2.95 10.60 -7.21
CA LEU A 89 3.95 11.36 -7.97
C LEU A 89 3.34 12.04 -9.20
N LYS A 90 2.44 11.36 -9.91
CA LYS A 90 1.71 11.94 -11.04
C LYS A 90 0.86 13.14 -10.61
N ARG A 91 0.09 13.01 -9.52
CA ARG A 91 -0.69 14.12 -8.96
C ARG A 91 0.19 15.30 -8.54
N LEU A 92 1.36 15.02 -7.96
CA LEU A 92 2.33 16.07 -7.63
C LEU A 92 2.74 16.83 -8.90
N TYR A 93 3.13 16.12 -9.96
CA TYR A 93 3.48 16.72 -11.25
C TYR A 93 2.35 17.59 -11.82
N GLU A 94 1.12 17.08 -11.81
CA GLU A 94 -0.06 17.78 -12.32
C GLU A 94 -0.40 19.04 -11.49
N SER A 95 -0.18 19.00 -10.17
CA SER A 95 -0.48 20.11 -9.25
C SER A 95 0.49 21.29 -9.32
N ILE A 96 1.64 21.14 -9.97
CA ILE A 96 2.64 22.19 -10.08
C ILE A 96 2.31 23.07 -11.29
N ASP A 97 2.08 24.36 -11.09
CA ASP A 97 1.73 25.26 -12.21
C ASP A 97 2.96 25.70 -13.02
N LYS A 98 4.10 25.94 -12.37
CA LYS A 98 5.31 26.45 -13.04
C LYS A 98 6.08 25.34 -13.74
N SER A 99 6.40 25.56 -15.02
CA SER A 99 7.16 24.61 -15.84
C SER A 99 8.53 24.28 -15.25
N GLU A 100 9.25 25.27 -14.70
CA GLU A 100 10.58 25.08 -14.07
C GLU A 100 10.57 24.01 -12.97
N TYR A 101 9.51 23.94 -12.16
CA TYR A 101 9.39 22.97 -11.07
C TYR A 101 8.95 21.59 -11.59
N ARG A 102 8.14 21.53 -12.64
CA ARG A 102 7.81 20.27 -13.34
C ARG A 102 9.05 19.64 -13.96
N GLU A 103 9.88 20.45 -14.62
CA GLU A 103 11.17 20.01 -15.18
C GLU A 103 12.12 19.53 -14.10
N TYR A 104 12.20 20.25 -12.97
CA TYR A 104 12.98 19.82 -11.81
C TYR A 104 12.52 18.46 -11.26
N LEU A 105 11.22 18.25 -11.07
CA LEU A 105 10.65 16.98 -10.62
C LEU A 105 10.97 15.84 -11.59
N LEU A 106 10.75 16.03 -12.90
CA LEU A 106 11.06 15.02 -13.90
C LEU A 106 12.53 14.67 -13.93
N ARG A 107 13.41 15.67 -13.82
CA ARG A 107 14.86 15.42 -13.73
C ARG A 107 15.19 14.58 -12.51
N LYS A 108 14.64 14.91 -11.34
CA LYS A 108 14.85 14.14 -10.10
C LYS A 108 14.34 12.71 -10.21
N LEU A 109 13.16 12.50 -10.78
CA LEU A 109 12.63 11.15 -11.01
C LEU A 109 13.51 10.35 -11.99
N LYS A 110 14.02 10.97 -13.05
CA LYS A 110 14.97 10.34 -13.98
C LYS A 110 16.30 9.98 -13.31
N GLU A 111 16.82 10.85 -12.45
CA GLU A 111 18.02 10.58 -11.66
C GLU A 111 17.82 9.31 -10.80
N VAL A 112 16.70 9.23 -10.07
CA VAL A 112 16.36 8.05 -9.25
C VAL A 112 16.22 6.78 -10.09
N ILE A 113 15.51 6.83 -11.23
CA ILE A 113 15.35 5.67 -12.12
C ILE A 113 16.71 5.17 -12.61
N LYS A 114 17.61 6.07 -13.00
CA LYS A 114 18.95 5.72 -13.49
C LYS A 114 19.82 5.07 -12.41
N GLU A 115 19.59 5.33 -11.13
CA GLU A 115 20.34 4.71 -10.03
C GLU A 115 19.91 3.27 -9.75
N ILE A 116 18.70 2.86 -10.18
CA ILE A 116 18.13 1.53 -9.93
C ILE A 116 18.07 0.63 -11.17
N GLU A 117 18.37 1.16 -12.37
CA GLU A 117 18.59 0.41 -13.62
C GLU A 117 20.02 -0.14 -13.71
#